data_AF-A0A7V0QHY4-F1
#
_entry.id   AF-A0A7V0QHY4-F1
#
_cell.length_a   1.000
_cell.length_b   1.000
_cell.length_c   1.000
_cell.angle_alpha   90.00
_cell.angle_beta   90.00
_cell.angle_gamma   90.00
#
_symmetry.space_group_name_H-M   'P 1'
#
loop_
_entity.id
_entity.type
_entity.pdbx_description
1 polymer ?
#
loop_
_entity_poly.entity_id
_entity_poly.type
_entity_poly.pdbx_seq_one_letter_code
_entity_poly.pdbx_strand_id
1 'polypeptide(L)'
;MDFLVKKFESIIETMVEKNHHSAPWISKEELLSECWWAALKGLQKWKKSYQTRNLNSWIATAVKYALRDLYRREYARRKREVPFTEHIDSILTECSTPDPFHEKRNTHETFNNE
;
A
#
# COMPACT_ATOMS: atom_id res chain seq x y z
N MET A 1 24.79 -1.13 21.67
CA MET A 1 23.89 -1.12 20.50
C MET A 1 24.68 -0.83 19.22
N ASP A 2 25.63 0.10 19.28
CA ASP A 2 26.36 0.66 18.13
C ASP A 2 27.12 -0.35 17.26
N PHE A 3 27.67 -1.42 17.83
CA PHE A 3 28.34 -2.46 17.04
C PHE A 3 27.40 -3.19 16.08
N LEU A 4 26.18 -3.52 16.52
CA LEU A 4 25.21 -4.22 15.68
C LEU A 4 24.61 -3.31 14.61
N VAL A 5 24.44 -2.03 14.95
CA VAL A 5 24.03 -0.99 13.99
C VAL A 5 25.08 -0.90 12.89
N LYS A 6 26.35 -0.61 13.24
CA LYS A 6 27.46 -0.55 12.27
C LYS A 6 27.60 -1.82 11.43
N LYS A 7 27.36 -2.99 12.03
CA LYS A 7 27.45 -4.28 11.34
C LYS A 7 26.40 -4.45 10.24
N PHE A 8 25.18 -3.95 10.45
CA PHE A 8 24.07 -4.14 9.52
C PHE A 8 23.76 -2.91 8.67
N GLU A 9 24.28 -1.75 9.02
CA GLU A 9 24.11 -0.47 8.32
C GLU A 9 24.36 -0.60 6.82
N SER A 10 25.54 -1.07 6.42
CA SER A 10 25.88 -1.26 4.99
C SER A 10 24.92 -2.20 4.25
N ILE A 11 24.45 -3.28 4.91
CA ILE A 11 23.48 -4.22 4.33
C ILE A 11 22.12 -3.54 4.14
N ILE A 12 21.67 -2.79 5.16
CA ILE A 12 20.39 -2.11 5.16
C ILE A 12 20.36 -0.99 4.13
N GLU A 13 21.38 -0.14 4.09
CA GLU A 13 21.49 0.94 3.10
C GLU A 13 21.49 0.40 1.67
N THR A 14 22.28 -0.66 1.42
CA THR A 14 22.31 -1.32 0.11
C THR A 14 20.94 -1.87 -0.28
N MET A 15 20.21 -2.45 0.69
CA MET A 15 18.85 -2.95 0.44
C MET A 15 17.89 -1.80 0.16
N VAL A 16 17.91 -0.74 0.95
CA VAL A 16 17.04 0.43 0.76
C VAL A 16 17.28 1.07 -0.60
N GLU A 17 18.52 1.31 -1.00
CA GLU A 17 18.82 1.99 -2.27
C GLU A 17 18.34 1.17 -3.47
N LYS A 18 18.62 -0.14 -3.47
CA LYS A 18 18.16 -1.06 -4.53
C LYS A 18 16.63 -1.12 -4.62
N ASN A 19 15.95 -1.08 -3.48
CA ASN A 19 14.51 -1.24 -3.40
C ASN A 19 13.76 0.05 -3.72
N HIS A 20 14.28 1.20 -3.28
CA HIS A 20 13.70 2.50 -3.61
C HIS A 20 13.74 2.79 -5.11
N HIS A 21 14.81 2.38 -5.81
CA HIS A 21 14.87 2.49 -7.26
C HIS A 21 13.73 1.74 -7.97
N SER A 22 13.33 0.58 -7.45
CA SER A 22 12.24 -0.23 -8.03
C SER A 22 10.83 0.17 -7.57
N ALA A 23 10.73 0.88 -6.45
CA ALA A 23 9.45 1.31 -5.86
C ALA A 23 9.56 2.74 -5.32
N PRO A 24 9.73 3.76 -6.19
CA PRO A 24 9.96 5.14 -5.79
C PRO A 24 8.77 5.78 -5.03
N TRP A 25 7.58 5.17 -5.12
CA TRP A 25 6.39 5.59 -4.38
C TRP A 25 6.40 5.21 -2.89
N ILE A 26 7.39 4.42 -2.44
CA ILE A 26 7.62 4.15 -1.02
C ILE A 26 8.79 5.02 -0.58
N SER A 27 8.61 5.76 0.52
CA SER A 27 9.64 6.66 1.00
C SER A 27 10.89 5.89 1.45
N LYS A 28 12.07 6.51 1.30
CA LYS A 28 13.33 5.93 1.81
C LYS A 28 13.26 5.71 3.34
N GLU A 29 12.57 6.57 4.07
CA GLU A 29 12.40 6.46 5.52
C GLU A 29 11.54 5.25 5.94
N GLU A 30 10.43 4.97 5.23
CA GLU A 30 9.65 3.76 5.47
C GLU A 30 10.44 2.50 5.15
N LEU A 31 11.19 2.50 4.04
CA LEU A 31 12.07 1.39 3.68
C LEU A 31 13.15 1.16 4.74
N LEU A 32 13.79 2.23 5.24
CA LEU A 32 14.79 2.16 6.31
C LEU A 32 14.18 1.59 7.60
N SER A 33 13.03 2.12 8.01
CA SER A 33 12.33 1.69 9.21
C SER A 33 11.98 0.21 9.17
N GLU A 34 11.43 -0.26 8.04
CA GLU A 34 11.09 -1.69 7.90
C GLU A 34 12.32 -2.58 7.81
N CYS A 35 13.39 -2.15 7.15
CA CYS A 35 14.65 -2.89 7.13
C CYS A 35 15.22 -3.07 8.54
N TRP A 36 15.31 -1.99 9.32
CA TRP A 36 15.83 -2.04 10.69
C TRP A 36 14.96 -2.89 11.61
N TRP A 37 13.64 -2.75 11.52
CA TRP A 37 12.72 -3.53 12.32
C TRP A 37 12.80 -5.03 12.00
N ALA A 38 12.87 -5.38 10.72
CA ALA A 38 13.06 -6.76 10.27
C ALA A 38 14.41 -7.33 10.72
N ALA A 39 15.48 -6.54 10.68
CA ALA A 39 16.80 -6.95 11.16
C ALA A 39 16.79 -7.22 12.67
N LEU A 40 16.16 -6.37 13.48
CA LEU A 40 16.05 -6.57 14.93
C LEU A 40 15.26 -7.84 15.27
N LYS A 41 14.10 -8.03 14.65
CA LYS A 41 13.30 -9.26 14.80
C LYS A 41 14.06 -10.50 14.33
N GLY A 42 14.77 -10.38 13.21
CA GLY A 42 15.61 -11.43 12.65
C GLY A 42 16.72 -11.84 13.61
N LEU A 43 17.41 -10.87 14.21
CA LEU A 43 18.47 -11.10 15.20
C LEU A 43 17.95 -11.79 16.46
N GLN A 44 16.80 -11.35 16.98
CA GLN A 44 16.16 -11.98 18.14
C GLN A 44 15.83 -13.45 17.86
N LYS A 45 15.27 -13.76 16.69
CA LYS A 45 14.97 -15.14 16.27
C LYS A 45 16.23 -15.97 16.06
N TRP A 46 17.26 -15.39 15.44
CA TRP A 46 18.53 -16.07 15.20
C TRP A 46 19.22 -16.48 16.50
N LYS A 47 19.25 -15.59 17.51
CA LYS A 47 19.81 -15.89 18.83
C LYS A 47 19.14 -17.09 19.51
N LYS A 48 17.84 -17.29 19.28
CA LYS A 48 17.04 -18.40 19.82
C LYS A 48 17.08 -19.67 18.96
N SER A 49 17.70 -19.61 17.79
CA SER A 49 17.85 -20.75 16.88
C SER A 49 19.10 -21.57 17.21
N TYR A 50 19.27 -22.72 16.55
CA TYR A 50 20.53 -23.49 16.59
C TYR A 50 21.72 -22.79 15.92
N GLN A 51 21.55 -21.55 15.39
CA GLN A 51 22.59 -20.71 14.80
C GLN A 51 23.38 -21.37 13.65
N THR A 52 22.76 -22.33 12.97
CA THR A 52 23.37 -23.09 11.87
C THR A 52 23.62 -22.25 10.61
N ARG A 53 22.93 -21.12 10.46
CA ARG A 53 23.11 -20.17 9.36
C ARG A 53 23.92 -18.95 9.79
N ASN A 54 24.77 -18.47 8.88
CA ASN A 54 25.49 -17.20 9.05
C ASN A 54 24.50 -16.05 9.33
N LEU A 55 24.83 -15.24 10.34
CA LEU A 55 23.98 -14.13 10.80
C LEU A 55 23.68 -13.12 9.68
N ASN A 56 24.66 -12.74 8.85
CA ASN A 56 24.44 -11.77 7.78
C ASN A 56 23.43 -12.30 6.76
N SER A 57 23.58 -13.57 6.35
CA SER A 57 22.64 -14.21 5.44
C SER A 57 21.24 -14.34 6.04
N TRP A 58 21.16 -14.62 7.34
CA TRP A 58 19.88 -14.68 8.07
C TRP A 58 19.17 -13.32 8.08
N ILE A 59 19.89 -12.26 8.44
CA ILE A 59 19.36 -10.89 8.49
C ILE A 59 18.96 -10.42 7.09
N ALA A 60 19.81 -10.60 6.09
CA ALA A 60 19.49 -10.24 4.70
C ALA A 60 18.21 -10.95 4.22
N THR A 61 18.03 -12.22 4.60
CA THR A 61 16.81 -12.97 4.29
C THR A 61 15.58 -12.38 4.99
N ALA A 62 15.68 -12.07 6.28
CA ALA A 62 14.59 -11.45 7.05
C ALA A 62 14.16 -10.11 6.45
N VAL A 63 15.12 -9.24 6.13
CA VAL A 63 14.88 -7.94 5.49
C VAL A 63 14.22 -8.10 4.12
N LYS A 64 14.74 -9.03 3.29
CA LYS A 64 14.16 -9.30 1.96
C LYS A 64 12.68 -9.70 2.03
N TYR A 65 12.30 -10.56 2.98
CA TYR A 65 10.90 -10.94 3.14
C TYR A 65 10.03 -9.79 3.64
N ALA A 66 10.54 -8.99 4.59
CA ALA A 66 9.81 -7.83 5.08
C ALA A 66 9.52 -6.80 3.99
N LEU A 67 10.51 -6.51 3.13
CA LEU A 67 10.33 -5.61 1.98
C LEU A 67 9.32 -6.16 0.97
N ARG A 68 9.34 -7.47 0.69
CA ARG A 68 8.33 -8.10 -0.17
C ARG A 68 6.92 -7.92 0.39
N ASP A 69 6.75 -8.07 1.70
CA ASP A 69 5.46 -7.92 2.35
C ASP A 69 5.03 -6.44 2.43
N LEU A 70 5.97 -5.50 2.57
CA LEU A 70 5.71 -4.07 2.42
C LEU A 70 5.19 -3.75 1.01
N TYR A 71 5.85 -4.24 -0.05
CA TYR A 71 5.40 -4.02 -1.42
C TYR A 71 3.98 -4.52 -1.66
N ARG A 72 3.62 -5.67 -1.11
CA ARG A 72 2.26 -6.22 -1.21
C ARG A 72 1.25 -5.32 -0.51
N ARG A 73 1.58 -4.81 0.69
CA ARG A 73 0.72 -3.89 1.44
C ARG A 73 0.53 -2.57 0.71
N GLU A 74 1.62 -1.97 0.22
CA GLU A 74 1.58 -0.70 -0.51
C GLU A 74 0.86 -0.82 -1.85
N TYR A 75 1.09 -1.92 -2.58
CA TYR A 75 0.34 -2.20 -3.81
C TYR A 75 -1.16 -2.35 -3.53
N ALA A 76 -1.54 -3.05 -2.46
CA ALA A 76 -2.94 -3.17 -2.06
C ALA A 76 -3.55 -1.85 -1.58
N ARG A 77 -2.78 -1.00 -0.89
CA ARG A 77 -3.19 0.35 -0.47
C ARG A 77 -3.51 1.21 -1.68
N ARG A 78 -2.59 1.26 -2.65
CA ARG A 78 -2.77 2.01 -3.91
C ARG A 78 -3.95 1.52 -4.75
N LYS A 79 -4.26 0.23 -4.69
CA LYS A 79 -5.47 -0.33 -5.35
C LYS A 79 -6.78 0.03 -4.65
N ARG A 80 -6.75 0.24 -3.33
CA ARG A 80 -7.92 0.61 -2.53
C ARG A 80 -8.15 2.11 -2.49
N GLU A 81 -7.11 2.91 -2.69
CA GLU A 81 -7.19 4.33 -3.02
C GLU A 81 -7.76 4.46 -4.45
N VAL A 82 -9.01 4.05 -4.63
CA VAL A 82 -9.83 4.51 -5.74
C VAL A 82 -9.91 6.03 -5.58
N PRO A 83 -9.57 6.83 -6.60
CA PRO A 83 -9.68 8.27 -6.50
C PRO A 83 -11.09 8.63 -6.03
N PHE A 84 -11.20 9.39 -4.95
CA PHE A 84 -12.48 9.88 -4.44
C PHE A 84 -13.34 10.55 -5.54
N THR A 85 -12.68 11.07 -6.58
CA THR A 85 -13.28 11.62 -7.80
C THR A 85 -14.06 10.59 -8.62
N GLU A 86 -13.59 9.34 -8.77
CA GLU A 86 -14.33 8.31 -9.51
C GLU A 86 -15.61 7.89 -8.75
N HIS A 87 -15.57 7.92 -7.42
CA HIS A 87 -16.74 7.64 -6.59
C HIS A 87 -17.76 8.79 -6.61
N ILE A 88 -17.28 10.04 -6.60
CA ILE A 88 -18.15 11.22 -6.78
C ILE A 88 -18.76 11.23 -8.17
N ASP A 89 -18.00 10.98 -9.24
CA ASP A 89 -18.52 10.97 -10.61
C ASP A 89 -19.59 9.87 -10.78
N SER A 90 -19.40 8.70 -10.17
CA SER A 90 -20.42 7.63 -10.12
C SER A 90 -21.69 8.08 -9.40
N ILE A 91 -21.56 8.71 -8.21
CA ILE A 91 -22.71 9.22 -7.44
C ILE A 91 -23.44 10.34 -8.21
N LEU A 92 -22.71 11.28 -8.79
CA LEU A 92 -23.26 12.37 -9.57
C LEU A 92 -23.96 11.86 -10.84
N THR A 93 -23.44 10.80 -11.46
CA THR A 93 -24.05 10.15 -12.62
C THR A 93 -25.34 9.42 -12.24
N GLU A 94 -25.36 8.69 -11.12
CA GLU A 94 -26.57 8.03 -10.60
C GLU A 94 -27.66 9.03 -10.17
N CYS A 95 -27.27 10.17 -9.60
CA CYS A 95 -28.21 11.26 -9.27
C CYS A 95 -28.67 12.10 -10.47
N SER A 96 -28.02 11.96 -11.64
CA SER A 96 -28.38 12.69 -12.87
C SER A 96 -29.32 11.88 -13.78
N THR A 97 -29.67 10.65 -13.40
CA THR A 97 -30.68 9.86 -14.12
C THR A 97 -32.07 10.50 -13.90
N PRO A 98 -32.75 11.01 -14.94
CA PRO A 98 -34.09 11.56 -14.79
C PRO A 98 -35.04 10.46 -14.30
N ASP A 99 -35.87 10.77 -13.31
CA ASP A 99 -36.92 9.88 -12.84
C ASP A 99 -37.87 9.55 -14.02
N PRO A 100 -37.95 8.28 -14.47
CA PRO A 100 -38.80 7.89 -15.60
C PRO A 100 -40.30 8.09 -15.31
N PHE A 101 -40.69 8.42 -14.09
CA PHE A 101 -42.07 8.74 -13.72
C PHE A 101 -42.44 10.22 -13.82
N HIS A 102 -41.50 11.11 -14.16
CA HIS A 102 -41.78 12.54 -14.22
C HIS A 102 -42.40 13.02 -15.55
N GLU A 103 -42.40 12.19 -16.61
CA GLU A 103 -42.82 12.58 -17.95
C GLU A 103 -44.31 12.34 -18.26
N LYS A 104 -45.08 11.73 -17.34
CA LYS A 104 -46.50 11.36 -17.59
C LYS A 104 -47.54 12.21 -16.86
N ARG A 105 -47.24 13.47 -16.50
CA ARG A 105 -48.21 14.34 -15.80
C ARG A 105 -48.76 15.53 -16.59
N ASN A 106 -48.37 15.74 -17.85
CA ASN A 106 -48.79 16.91 -18.64
C ASN A 106 -49.56 16.58 -19.93
N THR A 107 -50.45 15.59 -19.93
CA THR A 107 -51.39 15.37 -21.05
C THR A 107 -52.80 15.03 -20.57
N HIS A 108 -53.40 15.92 -19.78
CA HIS A 108 -54.85 15.94 -19.62
C HIS A 108 -55.30 17.37 -19.35
N GLU A 109 -55.44 18.17 -20.41
CA GLU A 109 -56.34 19.33 -20.43
C GLU A 109 -56.37 19.88 -21.85
N THR A 110 -57.43 19.52 -22.60
CA THR A 110 -58.22 20.44 -23.44
C THR A 110 -59.23 19.61 -24.23
N PHE A 111 -60.41 19.41 -23.65
CA PHE A 111 -61.64 19.29 -24.41
C PHE A 111 -62.74 19.96 -23.59
N ASN A 112 -63.01 21.23 -23.87
CA ASN A 112 -64.32 21.80 -23.67
C ASN A 112 -64.70 22.52 -24.95
N ASN A 113 -65.75 21.99 -25.57
CA ASN A 113 -66.47 22.53 -26.70
C ASN A 113 -67.22 23.80 -26.28
N GLU A 114 -67.19 24.82 -27.12
CA GLU A 114 -68.35 25.67 -27.43
C GLU A 114 -68.51 25.73 -28.96
#